data_AF-A0A354BJG5-F1
#
_entry.id   AF-A0A354BJG5-F1
#
_cell.length_a   1.000
_cell.length_b   1.000
_cell.length_c   1.000
_cell.angle_alpha   90.00
_cell.angle_beta   90.00
_cell.angle_gamma   90.00
#
_symmetry.space_group_name_H-M   'P 1'
#
loop_
_entity.id
_entity.type
_entity.pdbx_description
1 polymer ?
#
loop_
_entity_poly.entity_id
_entity_poly.type
_entity_poly.pdbx_seq_one_letter_code
_entity_poly.pdbx_strand_id
1 'polypeptide(L)'
;LAFPGIFRGALDVQASEINEAMKLAAAQAIAHVIPEHTLGEDYIIPSVFDKEVVPQVARAVAAAARASGVARRRARADEPPLPE
;
A
#
# COMPACT_ATOMS: atom_id res chain seq x y z
N LEU A 1 -5.60 8.57 5.13
CA LEU A 1 -5.00 7.22 5.26
C LEU A 1 -4.55 6.69 3.91
N ALA A 2 -5.43 6.59 2.91
CA ALA A 2 -5.05 6.20 1.55
C ALA A 2 -4.07 7.18 0.87
N PHE A 3 -4.30 8.49 1.02
CA PHE A 3 -3.31 9.52 0.66
C PHE A 3 -2.32 9.74 1.82
N PRO A 4 -1.02 9.93 1.55
CA PRO A 4 -0.34 9.92 0.23
C PRO A 4 0.08 8.53 -0.30
N GLY A 5 -0.13 7.44 0.45
CA GLY A 5 0.38 6.10 0.14
C GLY A 5 0.04 5.57 -1.26
N ILE A 6 -1.22 5.65 -1.70
CA ILE A 6 -1.64 5.15 -3.02
C ILE A 6 -0.87 5.83 -4.15
N PHE A 7 -0.74 7.15 -4.09
CA PHE A 7 -0.02 7.91 -5.12
C PHE A 7 1.46 7.61 -5.09
N ARG A 8 2.05 7.51 -3.89
CA ARG A 8 3.47 7.16 -3.77
C ARG A 8 3.76 5.80 -4.43
N GLY A 9 2.99 4.77 -4.10
CA GLY A 9 3.15 3.44 -4.69
C GLY A 9 2.96 3.43 -6.21
N ALA A 10 1.92 4.11 -6.71
CA ALA A 10 1.65 4.21 -8.15
C ALA A 10 2.77 4.95 -8.91
N LEU A 11 3.28 6.06 -8.34
CA LEU A 11 4.36 6.85 -8.94
C LEU A 11 5.71 6.10 -8.90
N ASP A 12 5.99 5.38 -7.82
CA ASP A 12 7.23 4.61 -7.65
C ASP A 12 7.39 3.53 -8.74
N VAL A 13 6.29 2.95 -9.22
CA VAL A 13 6.30 1.96 -10.32
C VAL A 13 5.83 2.50 -11.67
N GLN A 14 5.60 3.81 -11.76
CA GLN A 14 5.06 4.46 -12.96
C GLN A 14 3.80 3.77 -13.50
N ALA A 15 2.84 3.48 -12.62
CA ALA A 15 1.57 2.88 -13.02
C ALA A 15 0.90 3.74 -14.12
N SER A 16 0.23 3.10 -15.08
CA SER A 16 -0.58 3.81 -16.08
C SER A 16 -1.92 4.29 -15.54
N GLU A 17 -2.43 3.63 -14.50
CA GLU A 17 -3.73 3.91 -13.89
C GLU A 17 -3.76 3.44 -12.42
N ILE A 18 -4.83 3.80 -11.70
CA ILE A 18 -5.18 3.22 -10.40
C ILE A 18 -6.39 2.30 -10.61
N ASN A 19 -6.19 0.98 -10.49
CA ASN A 19 -7.25 -0.01 -10.70
C ASN A 19 -7.82 -0.57 -9.38
N GLU A 20 -8.82 -1.44 -9.47
CA GLU A 20 -9.48 -2.04 -8.29
C GLU A 20 -8.54 -2.91 -7.44
N ALA A 21 -7.60 -3.63 -8.06
CA ALA A 21 -6.61 -4.43 -7.33
C ALA A 21 -5.74 -3.53 -6.43
N MET A 22 -5.32 -2.37 -6.93
CA MET A 22 -4.56 -1.38 -6.15
C MET A 22 -5.39 -0.78 -5.00
N LYS A 23 -6.68 -0.50 -5.23
CA LYS A 23 -7.58 0.00 -4.17
C LYS A 23 -7.78 -1.02 -3.05
N LEU A 24 -8.01 -2.29 -3.43
CA LEU A 24 -8.17 -3.38 -2.48
C LEU A 24 -6.89 -3.59 -1.66
N ALA A 25 -5.73 -3.60 -2.33
CA ALA A 25 -4.44 -3.71 -1.65
C ALA A 25 -4.19 -2.56 -0.68
N ALA A 26 -4.56 -1.33 -1.04
CA ALA A 26 -4.46 -0.18 -0.14
C ALA A 26 -5.38 -0.33 1.10
N ALA A 27 -6.63 -0.78 0.90
CA ALA A 27 -7.58 -0.99 1.99
C ALA A 27 -7.09 -2.09 2.95
N GLN A 28 -6.59 -3.20 2.40
CA GLN A 28 -5.97 -4.27 3.18
C GLN A 28 -4.75 -3.75 3.95
N ALA A 29 -3.85 -3.02 3.30
CA ALA A 29 -2.67 -2.46 3.97
C ALA A 29 -3.05 -1.53 5.13
N ILE A 30 -4.07 -0.68 4.99
CA ILE A 30 -4.55 0.18 6.08
C ILE A 30 -5.08 -0.67 7.25
N ALA A 31 -5.82 -1.73 6.96
CA ALA A 31 -6.38 -2.61 7.99
C ALA A 31 -5.28 -3.36 8.77
N HIS A 32 -4.24 -3.85 8.09
CA HIS A 32 -3.15 -4.61 8.71
C HIS A 32 -2.17 -3.75 9.53
N VAL A 33 -2.25 -2.42 9.45
CA VAL A 33 -1.45 -1.55 10.32
C VAL A 33 -1.89 -1.64 11.77
N ILE A 34 -3.17 -1.96 12.04
CA ILE A 34 -3.67 -2.12 13.41
C ILE A 34 -3.38 -3.55 13.89
N PRO A 35 -2.62 -3.72 14.99
CA PRO A 35 -2.49 -5.03 15.62
C PRO A 35 -3.85 -5.57 16.08
N GLU A 36 -4.15 -6.84 15.83
CA GLU A 36 -5.46 -7.43 16.18
C GLU A 36 -5.83 -7.26 17.67
N HIS A 37 -4.83 -7.30 18.56
CA HIS A 37 -5.02 -7.16 20.01
C HIS A 37 -5.35 -5.74 20.47
N THR A 38 -5.21 -4.73 19.60
CA THR A 38 -5.57 -3.34 19.92
C THR A 38 -6.91 -2.93 19.32
N LEU A 39 -7.57 -3.82 18.55
CA LEU A 39 -8.90 -3.57 18.01
C LEU A 39 -9.92 -3.41 19.14
N GLY A 40 -10.76 -2.39 19.00
CA GLY A 40 -11.86 -2.12 19.92
C GLY A 40 -12.93 -1.28 19.24
N GLU A 41 -14.07 -1.11 19.90
CA GLU A 41 -15.22 -0.37 19.37
C GLU A 41 -14.85 1.07 18.93
N ASP A 42 -13.92 1.69 19.66
CA ASP A 42 -13.42 3.05 19.39
C ASP A 42 -12.13 3.07 18.55
N TYR A 43 -11.56 1.91 18.18
CA TYR A 43 -10.29 1.81 17.47
C TYR A 43 -10.32 0.73 16.38
N ILE A 44 -10.98 1.07 15.28
CA ILE A 44 -11.17 0.21 14.09
C ILE A 44 -10.32 0.66 12.89
N ILE A 45 -9.67 1.83 12.98
CA ILE A 45 -8.92 2.45 11.89
C ILE A 45 -7.66 3.14 12.47
N PRO A 46 -6.48 3.06 11.80
CA PRO A 46 -5.28 3.67 12.35
C PRO A 46 -5.37 5.20 12.35
N SER A 47 -4.55 5.82 13.19
CA SER A 47 -4.43 7.28 13.25
C SER A 47 -3.93 7.86 11.92
N VAL A 48 -4.39 9.05 11.56
CA VAL A 48 -3.88 9.78 10.38
C VAL A 48 -2.42 10.22 10.51
N PHE A 49 -1.89 10.23 11.74
CA PHE A 49 -0.50 10.54 12.04
C PHE A 49 0.39 9.31 12.20
N ASP A 50 -0.18 8.11 12.04
CA ASP A 50 0.57 6.88 12.05
C ASP A 50 1.53 6.84 10.85
N LYS A 51 2.83 6.82 11.16
CA LYS A 51 3.90 6.90 10.17
C LYS A 51 4.05 5.60 9.37
N GLU A 52 3.50 4.49 9.86
CA GLU A 52 3.58 3.19 9.19
C GLU A 52 2.55 3.05 8.06
N VAL A 53 1.44 3.80 8.14
CA VAL A 53 0.36 3.72 7.13
C VAL A 53 0.88 4.06 5.73
N VAL A 54 1.63 5.15 5.58
CA VAL A 54 2.05 5.61 4.25
C VAL A 54 3.03 4.65 3.57
N PRO A 55 4.13 4.22 4.21
CA PRO A 55 5.05 3.24 3.63
C PRO A 55 4.38 1.91 3.29
N GLN A 56 3.52 1.39 4.17
CA GLN A 56 2.84 0.11 3.94
C GLN A 56 1.87 0.18 2.77
N VAL A 57 1.01 1.21 2.72
CA VAL A 57 0.08 1.41 1.60
C VAL A 57 0.84 1.59 0.29
N ALA A 58 1.93 2.37 0.28
CA ALA A 58 2.73 2.58 -0.93
C ALA A 58 3.33 1.27 -1.47
N ARG A 59 3.89 0.43 -0.58
CA ARG A 59 4.44 -0.89 -0.95
C ARG A 59 3.36 -1.82 -1.50
N ALA A 60 2.23 -1.92 -0.82
CA ALA A 60 1.12 -2.77 -1.24
C ALA A 60 0.56 -2.34 -2.62
N VAL A 61 0.40 -1.04 -2.83
CA VAL A 61 -0.09 -0.49 -4.10
C VAL A 61 0.92 -0.70 -5.24
N ALA A 62 2.21 -0.51 -4.98
CA ALA A 62 3.27 -0.78 -5.94
C ALA A 62 3.29 -2.26 -6.36
N ALA A 63 3.14 -3.17 -5.40
CA ALA A 63 3.06 -4.62 -5.66
C ALA A 63 1.81 -4.96 -6.49
N ALA A 64 0.64 -4.44 -6.11
CA ALA A 64 -0.61 -4.67 -6.84
C ALA A 64 -0.54 -4.15 -8.29
N ALA A 65 0.04 -2.96 -8.50
CA ALA A 65 0.24 -2.39 -9.83
C ALA A 65 1.16 -3.24 -10.72
N ARG A 66 2.21 -3.84 -10.13
CA ARG A 66 3.08 -4.80 -10.83
C ARG A 66 2.31 -6.08 -11.18
N ALA A 67 1.59 -6.65 -10.22
CA ALA A 67 0.83 -7.88 -10.41
C ALA A 67 -0.30 -7.74 -11.45
N SER A 68 -0.98 -6.60 -11.49
CA SER A 68 -2.06 -6.32 -12.45
C SER A 68 -1.55 -5.81 -13.80
N GLY A 69 -0.24 -5.74 -14.03
CA GLY A 69 0.35 -5.38 -15.33
C GLY A 69 0.26 -3.90 -15.72
N VAL A 70 -0.08 -3.00 -14.80
CA VAL A 70 -0.17 -1.55 -15.08
C VAL A 70 1.11 -0.79 -14.75
N ALA A 71 2.05 -1.42 -14.02
CA ALA A 71 3.37 -0.87 -13.73
C ALA A 71 4.25 -0.81 -14.98
N ARG A 72 4.77 0.38 -15.30
CA ARG A 72 5.66 0.60 -16.46
C ARG A 72 7.14 0.61 -16.10
N ARG A 73 7.48 0.85 -14.82
CA ARG A 73 8.86 0.75 -14.34
C ARG A 73 9.21 -0.72 -14.12
N ARG A 74 10.19 -1.24 -14.86
CA ARG A 74 10.79 -2.55 -14.59
C ARG A 74 11.42 -2.52 -13.19
N ALA A 75 11.25 -3.59 -12.41
CA ALA A 75 11.90 -3.71 -11.12
C ALA A 75 13.40 -3.49 -11.29
N ARG A 76 13.98 -2.55 -10.52
CA ARG A 76 15.43 -2.46 -10.43
C ARG A 76 15.92 -3.76 -9.79
N ALA A 77 17.00 -4.32 -10.32
CA ALA A 77 17.57 -5.59 -9.83
C ALA A 77 17.97 -5.57 -8.34
N ASP A 78 18.06 -4.38 -7.73
CA ASP A 78 18.52 -4.16 -6.35
C ASP A 78 17.39 -3.93 -5.32
N GLU A 79 16.12 -4.03 -5.69
CA GLU A 79 15.03 -3.82 -4.72
C GLU A 79 14.75 -5.11 -3.94
N PRO A 80 14.96 -5.14 -2.61
CA PRO A 80 14.77 -6.36 -1.82
C PRO A 80 13.31 -6.84 -1.90
N PRO A 81 13.08 -8.16 -1.95
CA PRO A 81 11.74 -8.72 -1.93
C PRO A 81 11.02 -8.30 -0.66
N LEU A 82 9.69 -8.19 -0.76
CA LEU A 82 8.85 -7.81 0.37
C LEU A 82 8.97 -8.87 1.47
N PRO A 83 9.17 -8.48 2.74
CA PRO A 83 8.98 -9.40 3.84
C PRO A 83 7.51 -9.85 3.85
N GLU A 84 7.30 -11.15 4.10
CA GLU A 84 5.99 -11.77 4.31
C GLU A 84 5.24 -11.16 5.51
#